data_AF-A0A844MZX4-F1
#
_entry.id   AF-A0A844MZX4-F1
#
_cell.length_a   1.000
_cell.length_b   1.000
_cell.length_c   1.000
_cell.angle_alpha   90.00
_cell.angle_beta   90.00
_cell.angle_gamma   90.00
#
_symmetry.space_group_name_H-M   'P 1'
#
loop_
_entity.id
_entity.type
_entity.pdbx_description
1 polymer ?
#
loop_
_entity_poly.entity_id
_entity_poly.type
_entity_poly.pdbx_seq_one_letter_code
_entity_poly.pdbx_strand_id
1 'polypeptide(L)'
;MIEKNEKTGLVEEHQSGIVCKKDFDYFINTPNKQLLIRNDNKIYLMNYKNKKILSTLVCSSKTIKGLAVTCMYYDKPTRTLIVGTVSQGFFIIRKNFINSYNAPDQTIFHALAPYSAEE
;
A
#
# COMPACT_ATOMS: atom_id res chain seq x y z
N MET A 1 4.98 19.30 -0.59
CA MET A 1 5.59 18.19 -1.36
C MET A 1 6.12 18.78 -2.63
N ILE A 2 7.40 18.54 -2.92
CA ILE A 2 8.09 19.13 -4.07
C ILE A 2 8.02 18.12 -5.21
N GLU A 3 7.41 18.51 -6.32
CA GLU A 3 7.34 17.72 -7.55
C GLU A 3 8.24 18.36 -8.61
N LYS A 4 8.98 17.53 -9.36
CA LYS A 4 9.65 17.96 -10.59
C LYS A 4 8.95 17.32 -11.78
N ASN A 5 8.42 18.14 -12.67
CA ASN A 5 7.83 17.68 -13.92
C ASN A 5 8.95 17.20 -14.87
N GLU A 6 8.96 15.91 -15.21
CA GLU A 6 10.01 15.33 -16.07
C GLU A 6 10.03 15.91 -17.50
N LYS A 7 8.89 16.38 -18.02
CA LYS A 7 8.80 16.91 -19.38
C LYS A 7 9.25 18.37 -19.48
N THR A 8 8.92 19.18 -18.48
CA THR A 8 9.19 20.63 -18.50
C THR A 8 10.36 21.04 -17.60
N GLY A 9 10.81 20.16 -16.71
CA GLY A 9 11.83 20.45 -15.70
C GLY A 9 11.34 21.36 -14.57
N LEU A 10 10.10 21.85 -14.63
CA LEU A 10 9.53 22.74 -13.63
C LEU A 10 9.41 22.04 -12.28
N VAL A 11 9.79 22.77 -11.23
CA VAL A 11 9.64 22.33 -9.84
C VAL A 11 8.46 23.09 -9.24
N GLU A 12 7.45 22.36 -8.80
CA GLU A 12 6.24 22.90 -8.20
C GLU A 12 6.07 22.35 -6.78
N GLU A 13 5.61 23.21 -5.86
CA GLU A 13 5.25 22.79 -4.52
C GLU A 13 3.73 22.61 -4.41
N HIS A 14 3.34 21.45 -3.89
CA HIS A 14 1.96 21.08 -3.69
C HIS A 14 1.70 20.64 -2.24
N GLN A 15 0.53 20.99 -1.71
CA GLN A 15 0.06 20.41 -0.46
C GLN A 15 -0.42 18.97 -0.70
N SER A 16 0.13 18.02 0.06
CA SER A 16 -0.23 16.60 -0.03
C SER A 16 -1.54 16.26 0.69
N GLY A 17 -2.04 17.15 1.55
CA GLY A 17 -3.18 16.88 2.44
C GLY A 17 -2.88 15.90 3.58
N ILE A 18 -1.65 15.41 3.68
CA ILE A 18 -1.22 14.46 4.71
C ILE A 18 -0.41 15.21 5.77
N VAL A 19 -0.94 15.28 6.99
CA VAL A 19 -0.22 15.82 8.15
C VAL A 19 0.83 14.80 8.60
N CYS A 20 2.09 15.23 8.68
CA CYS A 20 3.19 14.39 9.16
C CYS A 20 2.92 13.93 10.60
N LYS A 21 3.03 12.62 10.85
CA LYS A 21 2.92 12.03 12.19
C LYS A 21 4.11 11.10 12.45
N LYS A 22 3.93 10.12 13.34
CA LYS A 22 4.94 9.08 13.59
C LYS A 22 5.18 8.29 12.30
N ASP A 23 6.40 7.72 12.18
CA ASP A 23 6.80 6.80 11.10
C ASP A 23 6.53 7.33 9.68
N PHE A 24 6.85 8.61 9.44
CA PHE A 24 6.63 9.29 8.18
C PHE A 24 7.76 9.02 7.18
N ASP A 25 7.50 8.17 6.19
CA ASP A 25 8.47 7.74 5.19
C ASP A 25 7.90 7.87 3.77
N TYR A 26 8.79 8.14 2.80
CA TYR A 26 8.45 8.19 1.37
C TYR A 26 9.13 7.03 0.63
N PHE A 27 8.39 6.38 -0.25
CA PHE A 27 8.88 5.32 -1.12
C PHE A 27 8.60 5.69 -2.57
N ILE A 28 9.67 5.98 -3.30
CA ILE A 28 9.60 6.39 -4.71
C ILE A 28 9.98 5.19 -5.57
N ASN A 29 9.03 4.72 -6.37
CA ASN A 29 9.26 3.70 -7.39
C ASN A 29 9.27 4.38 -8.76
N THR A 30 10.45 4.85 -9.18
CA THR A 30 10.65 5.58 -10.44
C THR A 30 10.20 4.79 -11.66
N PRO A 31 10.57 3.50 -11.84
CA PRO A 31 10.13 2.73 -13.02
C PRO A 31 8.61 2.65 -13.18
N ASN A 32 7.88 2.51 -12.07
CA ASN A 32 6.42 2.41 -12.08
C ASN A 32 5.71 3.76 -11.85
N LYS A 33 6.48 4.85 -11.71
CA LYS A 33 5.99 6.21 -11.42
C LYS A 33 5.05 6.24 -10.20
N GLN A 34 5.44 5.57 -9.12
CA GLN A 34 4.66 5.54 -7.88
C GLN A 34 5.37 6.28 -6.76
N LEU A 35 4.57 7.02 -5.98
CA LEU A 35 4.96 7.54 -4.69
C LEU A 35 4.02 6.96 -3.63
N LEU A 36 4.59 6.22 -2.70
CA LEU A 36 3.90 5.70 -1.52
C LEU A 36 4.39 6.45 -0.29
N ILE A 37 3.47 6.84 0.59
CA ILE A 37 3.78 7.50 1.85
C ILE A 37 3.30 6.61 2.99
N ARG A 38 4.20 6.28 3.90
CA ARG A 38 3.86 5.70 5.19
C ARG A 38 3.66 6.83 6.20
N ASN A 39 2.60 6.76 6.98
CA ASN A 39 2.32 7.74 8.03
C ASN A 39 1.34 7.14 9.05
N ASP A 40 1.72 7.07 10.33
CA ASP A 40 0.83 6.61 11.41
C ASP A 40 0.23 5.22 11.14
N ASN A 41 1.07 4.25 10.73
CA ASN A 41 0.68 2.88 10.36
C ASN A 41 -0.28 2.77 9.15
N LYS A 42 -0.41 3.85 8.39
CA LYS A 42 -1.17 3.89 7.14
C LYS A 42 -0.21 4.05 5.98
N ILE A 43 -0.58 3.47 4.85
CA ILE A 43 0.13 3.60 3.60
C ILE A 43 -0.81 4.27 2.60
N TYR A 44 -0.33 5.35 1.99
CA TYR A 44 -1.03 6.15 1.02
C TYR A 44 -0.32 6.06 -0.32
N LEU A 45 -1.08 5.85 -1.39
CA LEU A 45 -0.59 6.04 -2.75
C LEU A 45 -0.91 7.47 -3.19
N MET A 46 0.14 8.20 -3.58
CA MET A 46 0.02 9.53 -4.13
C MET A 46 -0.16 9.45 -5.63
N ASN A 47 -1.20 10.11 -6.15
CA ASN A 47 -1.47 10.22 -7.57
C ASN A 47 -1.58 11.69 -7.95
N TYR A 48 -1.02 12.06 -9.09
CA TYR A 48 -1.24 13.36 -9.69
C TYR A 48 -2.32 13.26 -10.77
N LYS A 49 -3.42 14.00 -10.63
CA LYS A 49 -4.50 14.04 -11.62
C LYS A 49 -5.08 15.44 -11.67
N ASN A 50 -5.28 15.98 -12.88
CA ASN A 50 -5.89 17.30 -13.10
C ASN A 50 -5.23 18.43 -12.31
N LYS A 51 -3.89 18.47 -12.29
CA LYS A 51 -3.08 19.44 -11.54
C LYS A 51 -3.27 19.40 -10.02
N LYS A 52 -3.78 18.29 -9.49
CA LYS A 52 -3.99 18.08 -8.06
C LYS A 52 -3.36 16.78 -7.62
N ILE A 53 -2.85 16.81 -6.40
CA ILE A 53 -2.33 15.64 -5.71
C ILE A 53 -3.47 14.99 -4.94
N LEU A 54 -3.66 13.70 -5.19
CA LEU A 54 -4.66 12.86 -4.56
C LEU A 54 -3.95 11.79 -3.74
N SER A 55 -4.24 11.73 -2.45
CA SER A 55 -3.79 10.65 -1.56
C SER A 55 -4.86 9.56 -1.48
N THR A 56 -4.54 8.34 -1.86
CA THR A 56 -5.43 7.18 -1.72
C THR A 56 -4.91 6.27 -0.61
N LEU A 57 -5.72 6.01 0.41
CA LEU A 57 -5.37 5.04 1.46
C LEU A 57 -5.35 3.62 0.87
N VAL A 58 -4.18 2.99 0.82
CA VAL A 58 -4.02 1.62 0.30
C VAL A 58 -4.00 0.59 1.42
N CYS A 59 -3.43 0.93 2.58
CA CYS A 59 -3.40 0.06 3.74
C CYS A 59 -3.52 0.85 5.04
N SER A 60 -4.21 0.27 6.02
CA SER A 60 -4.30 0.75 7.40
C SER A 60 -4.27 -0.49 8.28
N SER A 61 -3.08 -0.92 8.69
CA SER A 61 -2.91 -2.15 9.47
C SER A 61 -1.90 -1.96 10.59
N LYS A 62 -2.23 -2.48 11.77
CA LYS A 62 -1.32 -2.53 12.91
C LYS A 62 -0.11 -3.44 12.65
N THR A 63 -0.21 -4.38 11.71
CA THR A 63 0.92 -5.26 11.33
C THR A 63 2.08 -4.50 10.73
N ILE A 64 1.83 -3.31 10.15
CA ILE A 64 2.89 -2.48 9.57
C ILE A 64 3.63 -1.69 10.65
N LYS A 65 3.03 -1.54 11.85
CA LYS A 65 3.58 -0.76 12.95
C LYS A 65 4.94 -1.33 13.37
N GLY A 66 5.95 -0.48 13.36
CA GLY A 66 7.31 -0.86 13.76
C GLY A 66 8.07 -1.72 12.75
N LEU A 67 7.50 -2.06 11.57
CA LEU A 67 8.26 -2.71 10.51
C LEU A 67 9.33 -1.76 9.97
N ALA A 68 10.58 -2.22 9.89
CA ALA A 68 11.64 -1.55 9.15
C ALA A 68 11.46 -1.85 7.66
N VAL A 69 10.84 -0.91 6.93
CA VAL A 69 10.52 -1.07 5.51
C VAL A 69 11.64 -0.49 4.65
N THR A 70 12.08 -1.25 3.66
CA THR A 70 13.12 -0.84 2.71
C THR A 70 12.56 -0.47 1.33
N CYS A 71 11.47 -1.13 0.92
CA CYS A 71 10.82 -0.87 -0.36
C CYS A 71 9.32 -1.18 -0.31
N MET A 72 8.56 -0.54 -1.20
CA MET A 72 7.13 -0.82 -1.38
C MET A 72 6.76 -0.78 -2.86
N TYR A 73 5.78 -1.60 -3.23
CA TYR A 73 5.14 -1.58 -4.53
C TYR A 73 3.65 -1.84 -4.38
N TYR A 74 2.83 -1.09 -5.12
CA TYR A 74 1.37 -1.29 -5.10
C TYR A 74 0.86 -1.64 -6.49
N ASP A 75 0.38 -2.87 -6.65
CA ASP A 75 -0.30 -3.31 -7.86
C ASP A 75 -1.77 -2.88 -7.85
N LYS A 76 -2.09 -1.85 -8.64
CA LYS A 76 -3.45 -1.30 -8.73
C LYS A 76 -4.47 -2.35 -9.23
N PRO A 77 -4.21 -3.13 -10.30
CA PRO A 77 -5.17 -4.09 -10.84
C PRO A 77 -5.60 -5.13 -9.80
N THR A 78 -4.65 -5.72 -9.08
CA THR A 78 -4.96 -6.78 -8.09
C THR A 78 -5.20 -6.25 -6.68
N ARG A 79 -5.01 -4.95 -6.45
CA ARG A 79 -5.07 -4.28 -5.14
C ARG A 79 -4.11 -4.92 -4.13
N THR A 80 -2.90 -5.22 -4.60
CA THR A 80 -1.85 -5.88 -3.81
C THR A 80 -0.77 -4.88 -3.44
N LEU A 81 -0.51 -4.74 -2.14
CA LEU A 81 0.63 -4.02 -1.61
C LEU A 81 1.73 -5.01 -1.22
N ILE A 82 2.90 -4.85 -1.81
CA ILE A 82 4.11 -5.61 -1.48
C ILE A 82 5.04 -4.69 -0.69
N VAL A 83 5.49 -5.14 0.47
CA VAL A 83 6.36 -4.40 1.38
C VAL A 83 7.61 -5.23 1.63
N GLY A 84 8.78 -4.75 1.19
CA GLY A 84 10.06 -5.34 1.53
C GLY A 84 10.54 -4.84 2.88
N THR A 85 10.99 -5.76 3.73
CA THR A 85 11.48 -5.45 5.08
C THR A 85 12.97 -5.79 5.21
N VAL A 86 13.67 -5.14 6.15
CA VAL A 86 15.09 -5.42 6.41
C VAL A 86 15.31 -6.87 6.89
N SER A 87 14.37 -7.42 7.66
CA SER A 87 14.61 -8.64 8.45
C SER A 87 13.68 -9.82 8.17
N GLN A 88 12.56 -9.64 7.44
CA GLN A 88 11.48 -10.64 7.35
C GLN A 88 11.08 -10.99 5.91
N GLY A 89 11.88 -10.62 4.91
CA GLY A 89 11.53 -10.80 3.51
C GLY A 89 10.39 -9.87 3.08
N PHE A 90 9.46 -10.39 2.26
CA PHE A 90 8.35 -9.63 1.71
C PHE A 90 7.06 -9.87 2.50
N PHE A 91 6.42 -8.78 2.93
CA PHE A 91 5.06 -8.80 3.44
C PHE A 91 4.11 -8.44 2.30
N ILE A 92 3.16 -9.32 1.99
CA ILE A 92 2.19 -9.15 0.90
C ILE A 92 0.81 -8.94 1.53
N ILE A 93 0.21 -7.78 1.26
CA ILE A 93 -1.13 -7.43 1.71
C ILE A 93 -2.03 -7.31 0.49
N ARG A 94 -3.09 -8.10 0.43
CA ARG A 94 -4.10 -8.01 -0.62
C ARG A 94 -5.49 -8.02 -0.02
N LYS A 95 -6.29 -6.98 -0.28
CA LYS A 95 -7.68 -6.94 0.16
C LYS A 95 -8.51 -7.94 -0.63
N ASN A 96 -9.37 -8.70 0.06
CA ASN A 96 -10.33 -9.64 -0.51
C ASN A 96 -9.70 -10.76 -1.37
N PHE A 97 -8.53 -11.26 -0.96
CA PHE A 97 -7.77 -12.24 -1.75
C PHE A 97 -8.31 -13.67 -1.66
N ILE A 98 -8.84 -14.06 -0.51
CA ILE A 98 -9.37 -15.42 -0.29
C ILE A 98 -10.87 -15.29 -0.11
N ASN A 99 -11.61 -15.70 -1.14
CA ASN A 99 -13.02 -16.06 -0.96
C ASN A 99 -13.02 -17.50 -0.43
N SER A 100 -13.59 -17.74 0.74
CA SER A 100 -13.89 -19.09 1.18
C SER A 100 -14.93 -19.68 0.22
N TYR A 101 -14.55 -20.71 -0.52
CA TYR A 101 -15.53 -21.53 -1.22
C TYR A 101 -16.21 -22.41 -0.18
N ASN A 102 -17.54 -22.43 -0.13
CA ASN A 102 -18.26 -23.44 0.63
C ASN A 102 -18.01 -24.78 -0.06
N ALA A 103 -17.01 -25.47 0.44
CA ALA A 103 -16.71 -26.85 0.13
C ALA A 103 -17.96 -27.72 0.29
N PRO A 104 -18.35 -28.54 -0.70
CA PRO A 104 -19.30 -29.64 -0.44
C PRO A 104 -18.72 -30.56 0.64
N ASP A 105 -19.58 -31.23 1.42
CA ASP A 105 -19.24 -31.98 2.65
C ASP A 105 -18.10 -33.02 2.54
N GLN A 106 -17.65 -33.33 1.32
CA GLN A 106 -16.54 -34.22 1.03
C GLN A 106 -15.48 -33.51 0.17
N THR A 107 -14.58 -32.76 0.79
CA THR A 107 -13.33 -32.38 0.13
C THR A 107 -12.13 -32.89 0.91
N ILE A 108 -11.14 -33.37 0.16
CA ILE A 108 -9.84 -33.82 0.65
C ILE A 108 -8.91 -32.65 1.04
N PHE A 109 -9.32 -31.41 0.79
CA PHE A 109 -8.59 -30.20 1.14
C PHE A 109 -9.25 -29.53 2.35
N HIS A 110 -8.58 -29.59 3.49
CA HIS A 110 -8.98 -28.86 4.69
C HIS A 110 -8.43 -27.43 4.62
N ALA A 111 -9.30 -26.43 4.68
CA ALA A 111 -8.87 -25.04 4.84
C ALA A 111 -8.20 -24.88 6.23
N LEU A 112 -7.02 -24.28 6.26
CA LEU A 112 -6.23 -24.09 7.50
C LEU A 112 -6.79 -22.98 8.42
N ALA A 113 -7.78 -22.21 7.98
CA ALA A 113 -8.42 -21.18 8.78
C ALA A 113 -9.94 -21.14 8.55
N PRO A 114 -10.77 -21.15 9.62
CA PRO A 114 -12.23 -21.03 9.50
C PRO A 114 -12.63 -19.60 9.10
N TYR A 115 -13.70 -19.50 8.31
CA TYR A 115 -14.35 -18.25 7.93
C TYR A 115 -15.27 -17.76 9.07
N SER A 116 -15.04 -16.56 9.61
CA SER A 116 -16.01 -15.87 10.48
C SER A 116 -16.74 -14.80 9.66
N ALA A 117 -18.06 -14.97 9.50
CA ALA A 117 -18.92 -14.07 8.71
C ALA A 117 -19.31 -12.77 9.44
N GLU A 118 -18.66 -12.44 10.55
CA GLU A 118 -19.00 -11.26 11.36
C GLU A 118 -18.13 -10.05 10.97
N GLU A 119 -18.67 -9.17 10.11
CA GLU A 119 -18.40 -7.72 10.07
C GLU A 119 -19.71 -6.96 9.83
#